data_AF-A0A9E3GEQ8-F1
#
_entry.id   AF-A0A9E3GEQ8-F1
#
_cell.length_a   1.000
_cell.length_b   1.000
_cell.length_c   1.000
_cell.angle_alpha   90.00
_cell.angle_beta   90.00
_cell.angle_gamma   90.00
#
_symmetry.space_group_name_H-M   'P 1'
#
loop_
_entity.id
_entity.type
_entity.pdbx_description
1 polymer ?
#
loop_
_entity_poly.entity_id
_entity_poly.type
_entity_poly.pdbx_seq_one_letter_code
_entity_poly.pdbx_strand_id
1 'polypeptide(L)'
;MSTSSPGPGWWLASDGKWHPQRWETTFIAQTDEALQAALDEANRLTKAYGEQGWEIVGSSVQRTQVARHFKDYDRVGDHYYEWSIVCTLKRPLPPG
;
A
#
# COMPACT_ATOMS: atom_id res chain seq x y z
N MET A 1 25.26 18.59 -30.05
CA MET A 1 23.93 19.03 -29.55
C MET A 1 23.73 18.41 -28.19
N SER A 2 23.63 19.22 -27.14
CA SER A 2 23.24 18.75 -25.81
C SER A 2 21.76 18.37 -25.85
N THR A 3 21.44 17.08 -25.82
CA THR A 3 20.07 16.60 -25.69
C THR A 3 19.56 16.99 -24.31
N SER A 4 18.78 18.06 -24.22
CA SER A 4 18.12 18.47 -22.99
C SER A 4 17.19 17.36 -22.48
N SER A 5 17.06 17.24 -21.16
CA SER A 5 16.13 16.29 -20.54
C SER A 5 14.71 16.51 -21.08
N PRO A 6 13.98 15.45 -21.50
CA PRO A 6 12.58 15.57 -21.95
C PRO A 6 11.61 16.06 -20.86
N GLY A 7 11.98 15.92 -19.58
CA GLY A 7 11.16 16.38 -18.47
C GLY A 7 11.70 15.96 -17.09
N PRO A 8 11.01 16.36 -16.01
CA PRO A 8 11.39 15.95 -14.66
C PRO A 8 11.42 14.43 -14.49
N GLY A 9 12.45 13.92 -13.79
CA GLY A 9 12.61 12.48 -13.53
C GLY A 9 13.18 11.66 -14.70
N TRP A 10 13.42 12.26 -15.87
CA TRP A 10 14.18 11.58 -16.92
C TRP A 10 15.67 11.55 -16.58
N TRP A 11 16.31 10.42 -16.82
CA TRP A 11 17.74 10.21 -16.59
C TRP A 11 18.41 9.74 -17.88
N LEU A 12 19.66 10.16 -18.09
CA LEU A 12 20.46 9.79 -19.25
C LEU A 12 21.24 8.51 -18.92
N ALA A 13 20.98 7.44 -19.65
CA ALA A 13 21.69 6.18 -19.49
C ALA A 13 23.05 6.20 -20.21
N SER A 14 23.89 5.20 -19.92
CA SER A 14 25.22 5.05 -20.53
C SER A 14 25.17 4.84 -22.06
N ASP A 15 24.02 4.45 -22.61
CA ASP A 15 23.79 4.32 -24.05
C ASP A 15 23.46 5.66 -24.75
N GLY A 16 23.46 6.77 -24.01
CA GLY A 16 23.17 8.10 -24.51
C GLY A 16 21.68 8.38 -24.74
N LYS A 17 20.78 7.50 -24.28
CA LYS A 17 19.33 7.70 -24.38
C LYS A 17 18.74 8.16 -23.06
N TRP A 18 17.72 9.00 -23.17
CA TRP A 18 16.91 9.42 -22.03
C TRP A 18 15.89 8.35 -21.69
N HIS A 19 15.80 7.99 -20.42
CA HIS A 19 14.81 7.06 -19.89
C HIS A 19 13.94 7.75 -18.83
N PRO A 20 12.64 7.44 -18.77
CA PRO A 20 11.76 7.99 -17.74
C PRO A 20 12.09 7.39 -16.36
N GLN A 21 11.72 8.11 -15.30
CA GLN A 21 11.74 7.58 -13.94
C GLN A 21 10.87 6.33 -13.85
N ARG A 22 11.46 5.24 -13.37
CA ARG A 22 10.74 4.01 -13.07
C ARG A 22 10.33 3.98 -11.61
N TRP A 23 9.27 3.25 -11.31
CA TRP A 23 8.72 3.12 -9.96
C TRP A 23 8.54 1.65 -9.63
N GLU A 24 8.76 1.31 -8.37
CA GLU A 24 8.30 0.05 -7.81
C GLU A 24 7.10 0.30 -6.90
N THR A 25 6.22 -0.69 -6.80
CA THR A 25 4.98 -0.62 -6.02
C THR A 25 4.89 -1.78 -5.04
N THR A 26 4.25 -1.53 -3.90
CA THR A 26 3.93 -2.56 -2.91
C THR A 26 2.61 -2.23 -2.21
N PHE A 27 2.09 -3.18 -1.43
CA PHE A 27 0.85 -3.05 -0.70
C PHE A 27 1.03 -3.40 0.77
N ILE A 28 0.44 -2.59 1.64
CA ILE A 28 0.20 -2.95 3.04
C ILE A 28 -1.26 -3.37 3.12
N ALA A 29 -1.55 -4.56 3.65
CA ALA A 29 -2.90 -5.03 3.91
C ALA A 29 -2.98 -5.50 5.36
N GLN A 30 -3.86 -4.87 6.15
CA GLN A 30 -4.05 -5.17 7.57
C GLN A 30 -5.52 -5.43 7.86
N THR A 31 -5.80 -6.51 8.59
CA THR A 31 -7.16 -6.90 8.95
C THR A 31 -7.26 -7.15 10.45
N ASP A 32 -8.24 -6.55 11.10
CA ASP A 32 -8.51 -6.73 12.53
C ASP A 32 -10.00 -6.53 12.84
N GLU A 33 -10.52 -7.19 13.88
CA GLU A 33 -11.90 -6.99 14.35
C GLU A 33 -12.10 -5.59 14.96
N ALA A 34 -11.06 -5.04 15.59
CA ALA A 34 -11.04 -3.70 16.13
C ALA A 34 -10.44 -2.72 15.10
N LEU A 35 -11.26 -1.74 14.69
CA LEU A 35 -10.82 -0.68 13.77
C LEU A 35 -9.54 0.02 14.25
N GLN A 36 -9.45 0.29 15.56
CA GLN A 36 -8.29 0.97 16.12
C GLN A 36 -7.01 0.14 15.97
N ALA A 37 -7.08 -1.18 16.17
CA ALA A 37 -5.92 -2.06 16.01
C ALA A 37 -5.47 -2.12 14.54
N ALA A 38 -6.42 -2.21 13.60
CA ALA A 38 -6.12 -2.15 12.17
C ALA A 38 -5.45 -0.81 11.78
N LEU A 39 -5.94 0.31 12.32
CA LEU A 39 -5.37 1.64 12.10
C LEU A 39 -3.97 1.78 12.68
N ASP A 40 -3.75 1.32 13.92
CA ASP A 40 -2.45 1.43 14.59
C ASP A 40 -1.39 0.64 13.83
N GLU A 41 -1.71 -0.57 13.37
CA GLU A 41 -0.78 -1.38 12.60
C GLU A 41 -0.54 -0.81 11.19
N ALA A 42 -1.58 -0.34 10.51
CA ALA A 42 -1.43 0.34 9.21
C ALA A 42 -0.55 1.60 9.34
N ASN A 43 -0.72 2.38 10.41
CA ASN A 43 0.10 3.56 10.70
C ASN A 43 1.56 3.19 11.00
N ARG A 44 1.78 2.16 11.82
CA ARG A 44 3.12 1.67 12.13
C ARG A 44 3.87 1.24 10.87
N LEU A 45 3.20 0.47 10.00
CA LEU A 45 3.79 -0.01 8.75
C LEU A 45 4.03 1.12 7.76
N THR A 46 3.04 1.96 7.50
CA THR A 46 3.19 3.08 6.56
C THR A 46 4.29 4.05 6.98
N LYS A 47 4.47 4.29 8.29
CA LYS A 47 5.60 5.06 8.81
C LYS A 47 6.95 4.39 8.51
N ALA A 48 7.08 3.10 8.82
CA ALA A 48 8.31 2.35 8.56
C ALA A 48 8.66 2.28 7.06
N TYR A 49 7.66 2.21 6.19
CA TYR A 49 7.84 2.28 4.74
C TYR A 49 8.19 3.71 4.28
N GLY A 50 7.58 4.74 4.88
CA GLY A 50 7.93 6.14 4.61
C GLY A 50 9.39 6.46 4.91
N GLU A 51 9.94 5.93 6.01
CA GLU A 51 11.36 6.03 6.37
C GLU A 51 12.29 5.36 5.33
N GLN A 52 11.77 4.42 4.54
CA GLN A 52 12.47 3.75 3.44
C GLN A 52 12.22 4.41 2.06
N GLY A 53 11.60 5.60 2.04
CA GLY A 53 11.34 6.37 0.83
C GLY A 53 10.09 5.96 0.06
N TRP A 54 9.19 5.18 0.67
CA TRP A 54 7.90 4.84 0.06
C TRP A 54 6.85 5.93 0.27
N GLU A 55 6.11 6.24 -0.77
CA GLU A 55 5.01 7.19 -0.79
C GLU A 55 3.68 6.45 -0.89
N ILE A 56 2.70 6.80 -0.07
CA ILE A 56 1.33 6.28 -0.19
C ILE A 56 0.64 6.97 -1.37
N VAL A 57 0.12 6.18 -2.31
CA VAL A 57 -0.60 6.68 -3.49
C VAL A 57 -2.07 6.28 -3.52
N GLY A 58 -2.48 5.40 -2.60
CA GLY A 58 -3.87 5.02 -2.42
C GLY A 58 -4.06 4.37 -1.06
N SER A 59 -5.22 4.59 -0.45
CA SER A 59 -5.62 3.94 0.78
C SER A 59 -7.12 3.63 0.74
N SER A 60 -7.50 2.46 1.22
CA SER A 60 -8.90 2.03 1.35
C SER A 60 -9.13 1.37 2.69
N VAL A 61 -10.28 1.66 3.28
CA VAL A 61 -10.77 1.00 4.51
C VAL A 61 -12.07 0.30 4.18
N GLN A 62 -12.16 -0.98 4.51
CA GLN A 62 -13.33 -1.81 4.29
C GLN A 62 -13.77 -2.44 5.61
N ARG A 63 -15.09 -2.55 5.82
CA ARG A 63 -15.67 -3.37 6.89
C ARG A 63 -16.38 -4.57 6.27
N THR A 64 -16.03 -5.76 6.71
CA THR A 64 -16.59 -7.01 6.21
C THR A 64 -17.27 -7.76 7.36
N GLN A 65 -18.50 -8.21 7.14
CA GLN A 65 -19.17 -9.11 8.09
C GLN A 65 -18.61 -10.51 7.89
N VAL A 66 -18.14 -11.14 8.96
CA VAL A 66 -17.59 -12.49 8.93
C VAL A 66 -18.46 -13.44 9.76
N ALA A 67 -18.65 -14.65 9.26
CA ALA A 67 -19.31 -15.73 9.99
C ALA A 67 -18.24 -16.67 10.54
N ARG A 68 -18.09 -16.76 11.87
CA ARG A 68 -17.20 -17.74 12.50
C ARG A 68 -18.01 -18.97 12.93
N HIS A 69 -17.76 -20.08 12.25
CA HIS A 69 -18.18 -21.46 12.52
C HIS A 69 -19.68 -21.72 12.82
N PHE A 70 -20.37 -22.28 11.82
CA PHE A 70 -21.72 -22.83 11.91
C PHE A 70 -21.69 -24.21 12.57
N LYS A 71 -21.91 -24.32 13.88
CA LYS A 71 -22.27 -25.62 14.47
C LYS A 71 -23.49 -25.61 15.41
N ASP A 72 -23.97 -24.46 15.87
CA ASP A 72 -25.17 -24.40 16.71
C ASP A 72 -26.10 -23.26 16.24
N TYR A 73 -27.12 -23.62 15.47
CA TYR A 73 -28.05 -22.69 14.79
C TYR A 73 -29.14 -22.11 15.72
N ASP A 74 -28.99 -22.15 17.05
CA ASP A 74 -30.10 -21.84 17.96
C ASP A 74 -29.90 -20.67 18.93
N ARG A 75 -28.85 -19.86 18.75
CA ARG A 75 -28.76 -18.57 19.45
C ARG A 75 -28.34 -17.47 18.49
N VAL A 76 -29.23 -16.48 18.35
CA VAL A 76 -29.03 -15.14 17.77
C VAL A 76 -27.56 -14.89 17.43
N GLY A 77 -27.21 -15.15 16.17
CA GLY A 77 -25.81 -15.24 15.75
C GLY A 77 -25.08 -13.92 15.92
N ASP A 78 -24.05 -13.92 16.76
CA ASP A 78 -23.15 -12.79 16.91
C ASP A 78 -22.62 -12.37 15.54
N HIS A 79 -22.92 -11.13 15.13
CA HIS A 79 -22.37 -10.56 13.91
C HIS A 79 -20.94 -10.09 14.18
N TYR A 80 -19.97 -10.88 13.75
CA TYR A 80 -18.57 -10.48 13.79
C TYR A 80 -18.27 -9.60 12.58
N TYR A 81 -17.52 -8.51 12.81
CA TYR A 81 -17.04 -7.63 11.75
C TYR A 81 -15.52 -7.57 11.81
N GLU A 82 -14.91 -7.54 10.64
CA GLU A 82 -13.49 -7.30 10.46
C GLU A 82 -13.29 -6.04 9.64
N TRP A 83 -12.32 -5.23 10.03
CA TRP A 83 -11.86 -4.05 9.32
C TRP A 83 -10.61 -4.41 8.54
N SER A 84 -10.58 -4.06 7.26
CA SER A 84 -9.42 -4.22 6.40
C SER A 84 -8.95 -2.86 5.91
N ILE A 85 -7.66 -2.57 6.09
CA ILE A 85 -7.01 -1.36 5.59
C ILE A 85 -5.96 -1.80 4.58
N VAL A 86 -6.07 -1.26 3.37
CA VAL A 86 -5.10 -1.49 2.29
C VAL A 86 -4.49 -0.17 1.88
N CYS A 87 -3.16 -0.09 1.89
CA CYS A 87 -2.42 1.05 1.37
C CYS A 87 -1.55 0.60 0.18
N THR A 88 -1.68 1.30 -0.93
CA THR A 88 -0.80 1.15 -2.10
C THR A 88 0.33 2.15 -1.98
N LEU A 89 1.57 1.67 -2.08
CA LEU A 89 2.77 2.50 -1.99
C LEU A 89 3.58 2.43 -3.27
N LYS A 90 4.33 3.50 -3.57
CA LYS A 90 5.35 3.52 -4.62
C LYS A 90 6.66 4.12 -4.11
N ARG A 91 7.78 3.78 -4.74
CA ARG A 91 9.03 4.54 -4.61
C ARG A 91 9.81 4.55 -5.93
N PRO A 92 10.65 5.57 -6.18
CA PRO A 92 11.43 5.63 -7.41
C PRO A 92 12.50 4.53 -7.40
N LEU A 93 12.65 3.84 -8.54
CA LEU A 93 13.78 2.95 -8.76
C LEU A 93 15.04 3.75 -9.12
N PRO A 94 16.22 3.33 -8.67
CA PRO A 94 17.46 3.93 -9.12
C PRO A 94 17.59 3.87 -10.66
N PRO A 95 18.20 4.90 -11.28
CA PRO A 95 18.74 4.78 -12.63
C PRO A 95 19.59 3.51 -12.77
N GLY A 96 19.40 2.79 -13.87
CA GLY A 96 20.08 1.52 -14.16
C GLY A 96 21.44 1.70 -14.81
#